data_AF-A0A250XPJ4-F1
#
_entry.id   AF-A0A250XPJ4-F1
#
_cell.length_a   1.000
_cell.length_b   1.000
_cell.length_c   1.000
_cell.angle_alpha   90.00
_cell.angle_beta   90.00
_cell.angle_gamma   90.00
#
_symmetry.space_group_name_H-M   'P 1'
#
loop_
_entity.id
_entity.type
_entity.pdbx_description
1 polymer ?
#
loop_
_entity_poly.entity_id
_entity_poly.type
_entity_poly.pdbx_seq_one_letter_code
_entity_poly.pdbx_strand_id
1 'polypeptide(L)'
;MELGSLIVSKDARILIERLFVLIQTSKNGFKEIQGQLSLLMFGGEAVIDENESLNLILDCLRLLVTTTVLDDSAIIKGPGNVSSISHLLIELIAPAHAHKVDLQLYKGLASELVESHCLQPAHARLTVKIVQNFQLSPSDFQEWKSLVDFVALLLADRTTLTPAISLMMLLEGLDEEFDKSSILGELVALGLESSAETWINRLGKEYQVTYVEHCIAQDRLKAASRTVRRFGLKEEFPDVESMYRQKTVGRLLGKRLWSVASTFVGNEVSLQTLVLKQMVEAGEGAMAEEYRILFGLPPEVLQLDPDVMAREEAERLARYLQLPFPDNNLIMVDDEDTLATASRLLSQASLLGLDVEWKPFSVAAPAAADSDMKARDHGSSPASVLQV
;
A
#
# COMPACT_ATOMS: atom_id res chain seq x y z
N MET A 1 45.57 36.29 3.74
CA MET A 1 44.88 36.07 2.46
C MET A 1 43.51 35.53 2.83
N GLU A 2 42.59 36.44 3.12
CA GLU A 2 41.23 36.11 3.54
C GLU A 2 40.39 35.89 2.28
N LEU A 3 39.78 34.71 2.17
CA LEU A 3 38.80 34.40 1.12
C LEU A 3 37.62 35.35 1.29
N GLY A 4 37.50 36.31 0.38
CA GLY A 4 36.38 37.25 0.32
C GLY A 4 35.05 36.49 0.27
N SER A 5 34.15 36.85 1.17
CA SER A 5 32.83 36.22 1.32
C SER A 5 31.97 36.50 0.09
N LEU A 6 31.79 35.49 -0.76
CA LEU A 6 30.71 35.45 -1.74
C LEU A 6 29.38 35.62 -0.97
N ILE A 7 28.66 36.73 -1.18
CA ILE A 7 27.32 36.95 -0.57
C ILE A 7 26.29 36.18 -1.41
N VAL A 8 26.49 34.88 -1.48
CA VAL A 8 25.50 33.94 -2.02
C VAL A 8 24.88 33.28 -0.80
N SER A 9 23.56 33.11 -0.77
CA SER A 9 22.91 32.40 0.33
C SER A 9 23.60 31.05 0.53
N LYS A 10 23.74 30.61 1.79
CA LYS A 10 24.45 29.37 2.13
C LYS A 10 23.98 28.18 1.29
N ASP A 11 22.71 28.19 0.91
CA ASP A 11 22.06 27.18 0.09
C ASP A 11 22.49 27.26 -1.39
N ALA A 12 22.49 28.46 -1.99
CA ALA A 12 22.94 28.65 -3.38
C ALA A 12 24.44 28.34 -3.57
N ARG A 13 25.26 28.53 -2.54
CA ARG A 13 26.67 28.10 -2.56
C ARG A 13 26.79 26.57 -2.58
N ILE A 14 25.99 25.85 -1.80
CA ILE A 14 25.96 24.37 -1.80
C ILE A 14 25.49 23.84 -3.15
N LEU A 15 24.50 24.49 -3.77
CA LEU A 15 24.01 24.19 -5.12
C LEU A 15 25.13 24.34 -6.17
N ILE A 16 25.84 25.46 -6.16
CA ILE A 16 26.97 25.75 -7.07
C ILE A 16 28.11 24.75 -6.88
N GLU A 17 28.47 24.44 -5.63
CA GLU A 17 29.51 23.45 -5.31
C GLU A 17 29.12 22.04 -5.81
N ARG A 18 27.84 21.65 -5.68
CA ARG A 18 27.33 20.37 -6.20
C ARG A 18 27.29 20.33 -7.73
N LEU A 19 26.83 21.41 -8.37
CA LEU A 19 26.86 21.59 -9.84
C LEU A 19 28.29 21.50 -10.40
N PHE A 20 29.25 22.12 -9.70
CA PHE A 20 30.65 22.08 -10.09
C PHE A 20 31.22 20.65 -10.02
N VAL A 21 30.93 19.90 -8.95
CA VAL A 21 31.31 18.49 -8.83
C VAL A 21 30.66 17.63 -9.93
N LEU A 22 29.42 17.93 -10.29
CA LEU A 22 28.68 17.24 -11.35
C LEU A 22 29.33 17.44 -12.73
N ILE A 23 29.71 18.68 -13.03
CA ILE A 23 30.39 19.07 -14.27
C ILE A 23 31.80 18.48 -14.35
N GLN A 24 32.51 18.39 -13.23
CA GLN A 24 33.83 17.76 -13.14
C GLN A 24 33.80 16.23 -13.36
N THR A 25 32.68 15.58 -13.02
CA THR A 25 32.53 14.12 -13.11
C THR A 25 31.95 13.65 -14.44
N SER A 26 31.35 14.54 -15.23
CA SER A 26 30.94 14.27 -16.61
C SER A 26 32.16 14.15 -17.54
N LYS A 27 32.28 13.02 -18.25
CA LYS A 27 33.46 12.71 -19.08
C LYS A 27 33.57 13.55 -20.36
N ASN A 28 32.51 14.22 -20.82
CA ASN A 28 32.52 14.98 -22.07
C ASN A 28 31.53 16.14 -21.97
N GLY A 29 31.98 17.39 -22.16
CA GLY A 29 31.09 18.48 -22.61
C GLY A 29 31.24 19.86 -21.96
N PHE A 30 31.77 19.98 -20.73
CA PHE A 30 31.45 21.16 -19.92
C PHE A 30 32.57 22.17 -19.67
N LYS A 31 33.58 22.27 -20.53
CA LYS A 31 34.72 23.20 -20.30
C LYS A 31 34.31 24.67 -20.15
N GLU A 32 33.26 25.08 -20.86
CA GLU A 32 32.75 26.46 -20.82
C GLU A 32 32.00 26.75 -19.52
N ILE A 33 31.13 25.85 -19.07
CA ILE A 33 30.47 25.96 -17.75
C ILE A 33 31.47 25.84 -16.61
N GLN A 34 32.45 24.93 -16.72
CA GLN A 34 33.49 24.76 -15.73
C GLN A 34 34.29 26.06 -15.58
N GLY A 35 34.53 26.79 -16.67
CA GLY A 35 35.12 28.12 -16.66
C GLY A 35 34.24 29.15 -15.94
N GLN A 36 32.95 29.22 -16.28
CA GLN A 36 32.00 30.15 -15.64
C GLN A 36 31.82 29.86 -14.14
N LEU A 37 31.58 28.60 -13.75
CA LEU A 37 31.46 28.20 -12.34
C LEU A 37 32.77 28.37 -11.57
N SER A 38 33.94 28.12 -12.20
CA SER A 38 35.23 28.40 -11.55
C SER A 38 35.43 29.89 -11.31
N LEU A 39 35.01 30.75 -12.25
CA LEU A 39 35.01 32.20 -12.09
C LEU A 39 34.11 32.65 -10.94
N LEU A 40 32.97 31.98 -10.70
CA LEU A 40 32.13 32.29 -9.54
C LEU A 40 32.66 31.77 -8.22
N MET A 41 33.20 30.55 -8.18
CA MET A 41 33.70 29.95 -6.94
C MET A 41 35.07 30.49 -6.53
N PHE A 42 35.89 30.91 -7.49
CA PHE A 42 37.30 31.25 -7.27
C PHE A 42 37.72 32.62 -7.84
N GLY A 43 36.87 33.29 -8.62
CA GLY A 43 37.13 34.65 -9.10
C GLY A 43 36.83 35.67 -8.01
N GLY A 44 37.87 36.29 -7.49
CA GLY A 44 37.75 37.32 -6.46
C GLY A 44 36.99 38.56 -6.94
N GLU A 45 36.22 39.16 -6.02
CA GLU A 45 35.58 40.48 -6.07
C GLU A 45 34.27 40.67 -6.84
N ALA A 46 33.70 39.64 -7.48
CA ALA A 46 32.35 39.77 -8.04
C ALA A 46 31.29 39.62 -6.92
N VAL A 47 30.67 40.73 -6.51
CA VAL A 47 29.39 40.71 -5.77
C VAL A 47 28.32 40.35 -6.79
N ILE A 48 28.03 39.06 -6.88
CA ILE A 48 26.99 38.56 -7.77
C ILE A 48 25.67 38.71 -7.03
N ASP A 49 24.73 39.44 -7.61
CA ASP A 49 23.37 39.56 -7.08
C ASP A 49 22.74 38.16 -6.95
N GLU A 50 21.84 37.98 -5.99
CA GLU A 50 21.15 36.71 -5.77
C GLU A 50 20.43 36.26 -7.06
N ASN A 51 19.88 37.22 -7.83
CA ASN A 51 19.26 36.97 -9.13
C ASN A 51 20.26 36.55 -10.22
N GLU A 52 21.46 37.13 -10.28
CA GLU A 52 22.50 36.74 -11.25
C GLU A 52 23.05 35.34 -10.96
N SER A 53 23.20 35.00 -9.67
CA SER A 53 23.62 33.66 -9.25
C SER A 53 22.58 32.59 -9.65
N LEU A 54 21.31 32.94 -9.55
CA LEU A 54 20.20 32.08 -9.94
C LEU A 54 20.07 31.95 -11.45
N ASN A 55 20.17 33.04 -12.21
CA ASN A 55 20.20 32.98 -13.67
C ASN A 55 21.35 32.11 -14.16
N LEU A 56 22.52 32.18 -13.52
CA LEU A 56 23.62 31.29 -13.86
C LEU A 56 23.35 29.83 -13.49
N ILE A 57 22.73 29.55 -12.33
CA ILE A 57 22.32 28.18 -11.99
C ILE A 57 21.32 27.66 -13.05
N LEU A 58 20.38 28.50 -13.49
CA LEU A 58 19.42 28.17 -14.54
C LEU A 58 20.10 27.98 -15.90
N ASP A 59 21.09 28.80 -16.27
CA ASP A 59 21.86 28.64 -17.50
C ASP A 59 22.75 27.39 -17.45
N CYS A 60 23.33 27.08 -16.30
CA CYS A 60 24.07 25.84 -16.06
C CYS A 60 23.14 24.63 -16.17
N LEU A 61 21.93 24.71 -15.63
CA LEU A 61 20.89 23.68 -15.77
C LEU A 61 20.48 23.55 -17.23
N ARG A 62 20.17 24.63 -17.96
CA ARG A 62 19.87 24.61 -19.41
C ARG A 62 20.98 23.94 -20.20
N LEU A 63 22.24 24.31 -19.93
CA LEU A 63 23.36 23.74 -20.66
C LEU A 63 23.59 22.27 -20.27
N LEU A 64 23.42 21.90 -19.00
CA LEU A 64 23.44 20.51 -18.53
C LEU A 64 22.40 19.68 -19.25
N VAL A 65 21.17 20.17 -19.28
CA VAL A 65 20.02 19.56 -19.93
C VAL A 65 20.31 19.36 -21.42
N THR A 66 20.62 20.43 -22.15
CA THR A 66 20.85 20.39 -23.61
C THR A 66 22.08 19.58 -24.05
N THR A 67 23.09 19.42 -23.20
CA THR A 67 24.34 18.72 -23.56
C THR A 67 24.50 17.32 -22.97
N THR A 68 23.66 16.92 -22.00
CA THR A 68 23.71 15.56 -21.44
C THR A 68 22.66 14.66 -22.05
N VAL A 69 23.13 13.55 -22.61
CA VAL A 69 22.35 12.31 -22.55
C VAL A 69 22.27 11.97 -21.07
N LEU A 70 21.08 12.03 -20.47
CA LEU A 70 20.82 11.62 -19.10
C LEU A 70 21.06 10.11 -18.98
N ASP A 71 22.33 9.71 -18.93
CA ASP A 71 22.73 8.34 -18.71
C ASP A 71 22.82 8.12 -17.19
N ASP A 72 21.74 7.60 -16.60
CA ASP A 72 21.64 7.29 -15.16
C ASP A 72 22.69 6.24 -14.72
N SER A 73 23.48 5.65 -15.63
CA SER A 73 24.65 4.82 -15.28
C SER A 73 25.80 5.62 -14.67
N ALA A 74 25.83 6.95 -14.87
CA ALA A 74 26.81 7.84 -14.28
C ALA A 74 26.48 8.13 -12.80
N ILE A 75 26.94 7.25 -11.92
CA ILE A 75 26.91 7.46 -10.47
C ILE A 75 27.86 8.61 -10.10
N ILE A 76 27.31 9.71 -9.60
CA ILE A 76 28.10 10.83 -9.07
C ILE A 76 28.34 10.57 -7.58
N LYS A 77 29.61 10.36 -7.21
CA LYS A 77 30.03 10.20 -5.82
C LYS A 77 30.34 11.58 -5.22
N GLY A 78 29.38 12.14 -4.49
CA GLY A 78 29.59 13.31 -3.64
C GLY A 78 29.92 12.91 -2.19
N PRO A 79 30.36 13.87 -1.34
CA PRO A 79 30.58 13.62 0.08
C PRO A 79 29.23 13.38 0.77
N GLY A 80 28.84 12.11 0.91
CA GLY A 80 27.77 11.66 1.80
C GLY A 80 26.57 10.94 1.17
N ASN A 81 26.38 10.97 -0.15
CA ASN A 81 25.38 10.11 -0.82
C ASN A 81 25.69 9.95 -2.32
N VAL A 82 25.38 8.76 -2.84
CA VAL A 82 25.39 8.47 -4.28
C VAL A 82 24.08 8.99 -4.86
N SER A 83 24.14 10.11 -5.59
CA SER A 83 22.97 10.69 -6.26
C SER A 83 23.15 10.55 -7.77
N SER A 84 22.13 10.04 -8.49
CA SER A 84 22.12 10.08 -9.95
C SER A 84 21.94 11.52 -10.43
N ILE A 85 22.31 11.84 -11.69
CA ILE A 85 22.09 13.17 -12.30
C ILE A 85 20.62 13.59 -12.12
N SER A 86 19.70 12.65 -12.28
CA SER A 86 18.27 12.81 -12.05
C SER A 86 17.92 13.25 -10.61
N HIS A 87 18.56 12.69 -9.59
CA HIS A 87 18.37 13.10 -8.19
C HIS A 87 18.98 14.48 -7.90
N LEU A 88 20.13 14.77 -8.51
CA LEU A 88 20.75 16.09 -8.41
C LEU A 88 19.90 17.16 -9.10
N LEU A 89 19.33 16.90 -10.28
CA LEU A 89 18.38 17.83 -10.91
C LEU A 89 17.17 18.08 -10.01
N ILE A 90 16.59 17.05 -9.39
CA ILE A 90 15.47 17.24 -8.46
C ILE A 90 15.88 18.06 -7.22
N GLU A 91 17.05 17.82 -6.64
CA GLU A 91 17.57 18.61 -5.51
C GLU A 91 17.90 20.05 -5.90
N LEU A 92 18.51 20.25 -7.07
CA LEU A 92 18.95 21.56 -7.56
C LEU A 92 17.75 22.48 -7.85
N ILE A 93 16.63 21.89 -8.23
CA ILE A 93 15.43 22.62 -8.63
C ILE A 93 14.37 22.60 -7.50
N ALA A 94 14.64 21.97 -6.35
CA ALA A 94 13.64 21.79 -5.27
C ALA A 94 13.02 23.12 -4.75
N PRO A 95 11.69 23.16 -4.46
CA PRO A 95 10.94 24.39 -4.13
C PRO A 95 11.42 25.16 -2.89
N ALA A 96 12.24 24.56 -2.02
CA ALA A 96 12.83 25.26 -0.87
C ALA A 96 13.65 26.51 -1.27
N HIS A 97 14.09 26.57 -2.54
CA HIS A 97 14.79 27.72 -3.10
C HIS A 97 13.88 28.62 -3.97
N ALA A 98 12.66 28.17 -4.28
CA ALA A 98 11.73 28.86 -5.19
C ALA A 98 11.11 30.13 -4.59
N HIS A 99 11.15 30.31 -3.26
CA HIS A 99 10.63 31.51 -2.59
C HIS A 99 11.36 32.80 -3.00
N LYS A 100 12.49 32.69 -3.68
CA LYS A 100 13.38 33.81 -4.03
C LYS A 100 13.49 34.07 -5.52
N VAL A 101 12.81 33.30 -6.37
CA VAL A 101 12.97 33.36 -7.82
C VAL A 101 11.62 33.42 -8.51
N ASP A 102 11.59 34.01 -9.71
CA ASP A 102 10.42 33.99 -10.57
C ASP A 102 9.97 32.55 -10.85
N LEU A 103 8.82 32.20 -10.31
CA LEU A 103 8.18 30.90 -10.45
C LEU A 103 7.93 30.54 -11.92
N GLN A 104 7.66 31.53 -12.78
CA GLN A 104 7.43 31.32 -14.21
C GLN A 104 8.70 30.85 -14.93
N LEU A 105 9.84 31.44 -14.58
CA LEU A 105 11.12 31.04 -15.14
C LEU A 105 11.49 29.60 -14.74
N TYR A 106 11.21 29.22 -13.49
CA TYR A 106 11.43 27.86 -13.00
C TYR A 106 10.54 26.82 -13.69
N LYS A 107 9.26 27.14 -13.87
CA LYS A 107 8.33 26.27 -14.59
C LYS A 107 8.73 26.08 -16.05
N GLY A 108 9.12 27.16 -16.73
CA GLY A 108 9.59 27.12 -18.12
C GLY A 108 10.85 26.27 -18.30
N LEU A 109 11.80 26.35 -17.36
CA LEU A 109 13.00 25.48 -17.40
C LEU A 109 12.65 24.00 -17.17
N ALA A 110 11.76 23.75 -16.20
CA ALA A 110 11.36 22.40 -15.86
C ALA A 110 10.56 21.73 -17.00
N SER A 111 9.70 22.48 -17.71
CA SER A 111 9.00 21.96 -18.89
C SER A 111 9.95 21.72 -20.06
N GLU A 112 10.88 22.64 -20.34
CA GLU A 112 11.92 22.48 -21.37
C GLU A 112 12.77 21.22 -21.13
N LEU A 113 13.16 20.95 -19.88
CA LEU A 113 13.84 19.73 -19.47
C LEU A 113 13.02 18.47 -19.75
N VAL A 114 11.73 18.50 -19.40
CA VAL A 114 10.84 17.37 -19.66
C VAL A 114 10.75 17.09 -21.15
N GLU A 115 10.40 18.09 -21.94
CA GLU A 115 10.17 17.98 -23.39
C GLU A 115 11.41 17.52 -24.15
N SER A 116 12.58 18.04 -23.76
CA SER A 116 13.82 17.78 -24.51
C SER A 116 14.51 16.47 -24.10
N HIS A 117 14.35 16.00 -22.85
CA HIS A 117 15.19 14.90 -22.34
C HIS A 117 14.48 13.84 -21.49
N CYS A 118 13.28 14.10 -20.96
CA CYS A 118 12.62 13.15 -20.05
C CYS A 118 11.48 12.36 -20.69
N LEU A 119 11.05 12.68 -21.92
CA LEU A 119 10.03 11.93 -22.68
C LEU A 119 10.56 10.59 -23.22
N GLN A 120 11.13 9.77 -22.35
CA GLN A 120 11.61 8.41 -22.62
C GLN A 120 11.20 7.48 -21.48
N PRO A 121 10.82 6.20 -21.76
CA PRO A 121 10.34 5.29 -20.71
C PRO A 121 11.29 5.13 -19.52
N ALA A 122 12.60 5.14 -19.78
CA ALA A 122 13.64 5.09 -18.74
C ALA A 122 13.51 6.23 -17.71
N HIS A 123 13.01 7.39 -18.13
CA HIS A 123 12.89 8.60 -17.31
C HIS A 123 11.45 8.86 -16.82
N ALA A 124 10.52 7.90 -16.95
CA ALA A 124 9.13 8.10 -16.59
C ALA A 124 8.93 8.58 -15.14
N ARG A 125 9.66 7.98 -14.19
CA ARG A 125 9.60 8.38 -12.76
C ARG A 125 10.21 9.75 -12.52
N LEU A 126 11.26 10.11 -13.24
CA LEU A 126 11.86 11.43 -13.16
C LEU A 126 10.88 12.49 -13.66
N THR A 127 10.24 12.24 -14.81
CA THR A 127 9.22 13.13 -15.37
C THR A 127 8.10 13.40 -14.37
N VAL A 128 7.55 12.36 -13.75
CA VAL A 128 6.52 12.51 -12.68
C VAL A 128 7.01 13.41 -11.55
N LYS A 129 8.24 13.19 -11.07
CA LYS A 129 8.80 13.99 -9.97
C LYS A 129 9.02 15.46 -10.36
N ILE A 130 9.47 15.72 -11.59
CA ILE A 130 9.65 17.09 -12.09
C ILE A 130 8.29 17.78 -12.17
N VAL A 131 7.33 17.18 -12.88
CA VAL A 131 5.96 17.71 -13.00
C VAL A 131 5.34 18.01 -11.63
N GLN A 132 5.47 17.07 -10.69
CA GLN A 132 4.93 17.22 -9.33
C GLN A 132 5.62 18.33 -8.53
N ASN A 133 6.96 18.36 -8.51
CA ASN A 133 7.71 19.32 -7.71
C ASN A 133 7.61 20.75 -8.23
N PHE A 134 7.53 20.93 -9.55
CA PHE A 134 7.35 22.24 -10.19
C PHE A 134 5.91 22.67 -10.33
N GLN A 135 4.96 21.79 -9.97
CA GLN A 135 3.54 22.02 -10.16
C GLN A 135 3.26 22.46 -11.61
N LEU A 136 3.87 21.73 -12.56
CA LEU A 136 3.68 22.00 -13.98
C LEU A 136 2.22 21.76 -14.35
N SER A 137 1.74 22.59 -15.24
CA SER A 137 0.39 22.62 -15.77
C SER A 137 0.44 22.49 -17.29
N PRO A 138 -0.67 22.15 -17.96
CA PRO A 138 -0.69 22.02 -19.42
C PRO A 138 -0.16 23.25 -20.16
N SER A 139 -0.38 24.46 -19.63
CA SER A 139 0.11 25.71 -20.24
C SER A 139 1.63 25.90 -20.17
N ASP A 140 2.34 25.12 -19.35
CA ASP A 140 3.79 25.19 -19.23
C ASP A 140 4.51 24.44 -20.37
N PHE A 141 3.79 23.61 -21.14
CA PHE A 141 4.32 22.77 -22.21
C PHE A 141 4.06 23.39 -23.59
N GLN A 142 5.07 23.40 -24.46
CA GLN A 142 4.94 23.83 -25.85
C GLN A 142 4.45 22.69 -26.75
N GLU A 143 4.88 21.46 -26.48
CA GLU A 143 4.57 20.28 -27.28
C GLU A 143 3.69 19.30 -26.52
N TRP A 144 2.45 19.70 -26.22
CA TRP A 144 1.48 18.83 -25.52
C TRP A 144 1.31 17.46 -26.19
N LYS A 145 1.34 17.41 -27.53
CA LYS A 145 1.23 16.17 -28.29
C LYS A 145 2.36 15.18 -27.98
N SER A 146 3.59 15.66 -27.82
CA SER A 146 4.75 14.85 -27.47
C SER A 146 4.58 14.20 -26.09
N LEU A 147 3.94 14.90 -25.14
CA LEU A 147 3.61 14.38 -23.83
C LEU A 147 2.50 13.31 -23.89
N VAL A 148 1.48 13.51 -24.73
CA VAL A 148 0.45 12.50 -25.00
C VAL A 148 1.06 11.23 -25.59
N ASP A 149 1.91 11.36 -26.61
CA ASP A 149 2.61 10.22 -27.24
C ASP A 149 3.51 9.49 -26.25
N PHE A 150 4.17 10.24 -25.36
CA PHE A 150 4.96 9.67 -24.29
C PHE A 150 4.10 8.84 -23.33
N VAL A 151 2.96 9.37 -22.86
CA VAL A 151 2.06 8.60 -21.98
C VAL A 151 1.50 7.37 -22.69
N ALA A 152 1.15 7.46 -23.98
CA ALA A 152 0.73 6.31 -24.77
C ALA A 152 1.80 5.20 -24.79
N LEU A 153 3.08 5.59 -24.95
CA LEU A 153 4.21 4.66 -24.88
C LEU A 153 4.35 4.02 -23.48
N LEU A 154 4.15 4.80 -22.41
CA LEU A 154 4.22 4.28 -21.05
C LEU A 154 3.07 3.32 -20.71
N LEU A 155 1.87 3.56 -21.24
CA LEU A 155 0.71 2.68 -21.05
C LEU A 155 0.90 1.32 -21.73
N ALA A 156 1.69 1.25 -22.80
CA ALA A 156 1.98 0.00 -23.51
C ALA A 156 2.89 -0.97 -22.73
N ASP A 157 3.56 -0.53 -21.65
CA ASP A 157 4.43 -1.36 -20.82
C ASP A 157 3.95 -1.41 -19.35
N ARG A 158 3.73 -2.63 -18.86
CA ARG A 158 3.32 -2.93 -17.48
C ARG A 158 4.21 -2.30 -16.41
N THR A 159 5.49 -2.05 -16.71
CA THR A 159 6.46 -1.49 -15.75
C THR A 159 6.35 0.04 -15.62
N THR A 160 5.76 0.69 -16.62
CA THR A 160 5.62 2.15 -16.72
C THR A 160 4.19 2.66 -16.56
N LEU A 161 3.22 1.75 -16.40
CA LEU A 161 1.82 2.08 -16.18
C LEU A 161 1.61 3.03 -15.00
N THR A 162 2.18 2.76 -13.83
CA THR A 162 2.02 3.63 -12.64
C THR A 162 2.52 5.06 -12.87
N PRO A 163 3.73 5.29 -13.43
CA PRO A 163 4.14 6.62 -13.88
C PRO A 163 3.16 7.28 -14.87
N ALA A 164 2.63 6.54 -15.85
CA ALA A 164 1.63 7.07 -16.79
C ALA A 164 0.37 7.56 -16.07
N ILE A 165 -0.21 6.76 -15.16
CA ILE A 165 -1.35 7.17 -14.34
C ILE A 165 -1.00 8.41 -13.50
N SER A 166 0.21 8.46 -12.95
CA SER A 166 0.65 9.60 -12.13
C SER A 166 0.71 10.89 -12.96
N LEU A 167 1.20 10.83 -14.20
CA LEU A 167 1.22 12.00 -15.10
C LEU A 167 -0.20 12.44 -15.47
N MET A 168 -1.07 11.52 -15.85
CA MET A 168 -2.49 11.79 -16.13
C MET A 168 -3.22 12.41 -14.93
N MET A 169 -2.84 12.01 -13.72
CA MET A 169 -3.33 12.64 -12.51
C MET A 169 -2.72 14.04 -12.31
N LEU A 170 -1.42 14.23 -12.51
CA LEU A 170 -0.78 15.52 -12.23
C LEU A 170 -1.16 16.61 -13.24
N LEU A 171 -1.43 16.24 -14.50
CA LEU A 171 -1.65 17.16 -15.59
C LEU A 171 -3.10 17.12 -16.07
N GLU A 172 -3.84 18.18 -15.79
CA GLU A 172 -5.25 18.31 -16.16
C GLU A 172 -5.47 18.19 -17.67
N GLY A 173 -6.46 17.39 -18.08
CA GLY A 173 -6.80 17.19 -19.49
C GLY A 173 -5.96 16.13 -20.20
N LEU A 174 -4.86 15.65 -19.61
CA LEU A 174 -4.04 14.60 -20.22
C LEU A 174 -4.75 13.24 -20.25
N ASP A 175 -5.58 12.98 -19.25
CA ASP A 175 -6.39 11.77 -19.16
C ASP A 175 -7.54 11.73 -20.17
N GLU A 176 -7.99 12.88 -20.69
CA GLU A 176 -9.05 12.96 -21.71
C GLU A 176 -8.62 12.41 -23.08
N GLU A 177 -7.32 12.29 -23.33
CA GLU A 177 -6.75 11.74 -24.56
C GLU A 177 -6.78 10.21 -24.62
N PHE A 178 -7.20 9.55 -23.54
CA PHE A 178 -7.12 8.10 -23.40
C PHE A 178 -8.45 7.46 -22.98
N ASP A 179 -8.65 6.20 -23.38
CA ASP A 179 -9.76 5.39 -22.89
C ASP A 179 -9.51 4.98 -21.42
N LYS A 180 -10.01 5.82 -20.50
CA LYS A 180 -9.98 5.60 -19.06
C LYS A 180 -10.56 4.25 -18.65
N SER A 181 -11.62 3.77 -19.31
CA SER A 181 -12.23 2.48 -18.98
C SER A 181 -11.31 1.32 -19.31
N SER A 182 -10.69 1.34 -20.49
CA SER A 182 -9.72 0.31 -20.90
C SER A 182 -8.53 0.27 -19.93
N ILE A 183 -7.97 1.42 -19.58
CA ILE A 183 -6.83 1.51 -18.66
C ILE A 183 -7.20 1.00 -17.25
N LEU A 184 -8.40 1.31 -16.75
CA LEU A 184 -8.88 0.76 -15.48
C LEU A 184 -8.96 -0.77 -15.52
N GLY A 185 -9.45 -1.34 -16.63
CA GLY A 185 -9.47 -2.79 -16.83
C GLY A 185 -8.07 -3.42 -16.76
N GLU A 186 -7.07 -2.79 -17.37
CA GLU A 186 -5.68 -3.24 -17.32
C GLU A 186 -5.08 -3.13 -15.90
N LEU A 187 -5.34 -2.04 -15.18
CA LEU A 187 -4.89 -1.87 -13.80
C LEU A 187 -5.43 -2.97 -12.88
N VAL A 188 -6.71 -3.35 -13.04
CA VAL A 188 -7.33 -4.44 -12.29
C VAL A 188 -6.70 -5.79 -12.65
N ALA A 189 -6.41 -6.02 -13.94
CA ALA A 189 -5.82 -7.27 -14.41
C ALA A 189 -4.43 -7.49 -13.83
N LEU A 190 -3.63 -6.42 -13.77
CA LEU A 190 -2.29 -6.42 -13.21
C LEU A 190 -2.24 -6.39 -11.68
N GLY A 191 -3.38 -6.22 -10.99
CA GLY A 191 -3.42 -6.10 -9.53
C GLY A 191 -2.78 -4.81 -9.01
N LEU A 192 -2.96 -3.71 -9.76
CA LEU A 192 -2.49 -2.37 -9.40
C LEU A 192 -3.62 -1.56 -8.74
N GLU A 193 -4.29 -2.15 -7.74
CA GLU A 193 -5.53 -1.57 -7.18
C GLU A 193 -5.28 -0.24 -6.48
N SER A 194 -4.10 -0.02 -5.90
CA SER A 194 -3.76 1.25 -5.24
C SER A 194 -3.73 2.42 -6.23
N SER A 195 -3.12 2.22 -7.41
CA SER A 195 -3.08 3.24 -8.47
C SER A 195 -4.47 3.51 -9.03
N ALA A 196 -5.24 2.45 -9.31
CA ALA A 196 -6.60 2.58 -9.82
C ALA A 196 -7.53 3.31 -8.83
N GLU A 197 -7.51 2.94 -7.55
CA GLU A 197 -8.32 3.58 -6.52
C GLU A 197 -7.98 5.07 -6.33
N THR A 198 -6.71 5.42 -6.47
CA THR A 198 -6.28 6.83 -6.37
C THR A 198 -6.78 7.63 -7.58
N TRP A 199 -6.79 7.02 -8.78
CA TRP A 199 -7.23 7.68 -10.00
C TRP A 199 -8.76 7.86 -10.06
N ILE A 200 -9.54 6.81 -9.78
CA ILE A 200 -11.02 6.89 -9.79
C ILE A 200 -11.57 7.84 -8.71
N ASN A 201 -10.84 8.05 -7.62
CA ASN A 201 -11.19 9.04 -6.60
C ASN A 201 -11.21 10.47 -7.18
N ARG A 202 -10.41 10.73 -8.23
CA ARG A 202 -10.35 12.03 -8.92
C ARG A 202 -11.30 12.12 -10.10
N LEU A 203 -11.46 11.04 -10.85
CA LEU A 203 -12.31 11.00 -12.05
C LEU A 203 -13.80 11.12 -11.74
N GLY A 204 -14.23 10.69 -10.55
CA GLY A 204 -15.62 10.81 -10.09
C GLY A 204 -16.41 9.51 -10.16
N LYS A 205 -17.72 9.62 -9.87
CA LYS A 205 -18.59 8.47 -9.57
C LYS A 205 -18.71 7.46 -10.71
N GLU A 206 -18.79 7.92 -11.95
CA GLU A 206 -18.93 7.05 -13.12
C GLU A 206 -17.76 6.07 -13.26
N TYR A 207 -16.51 6.54 -13.09
CA TYR A 207 -15.34 5.69 -13.15
C TYR A 207 -15.14 4.82 -11.90
N GLN A 208 -15.70 5.23 -10.76
CA GLN A 208 -15.76 4.36 -9.58
C GLN A 208 -16.68 3.15 -9.82
N VAL A 209 -17.82 3.37 -10.50
CA VAL A 209 -18.72 2.29 -10.95
C VAL A 209 -18.00 1.39 -11.96
N THR A 210 -17.40 1.95 -13.01
CA THR A 210 -16.65 1.20 -14.03
C THR A 210 -15.53 0.35 -13.42
N TYR A 211 -14.79 0.88 -12.43
CA TYR A 211 -13.75 0.11 -11.73
C TYR A 211 -14.33 -1.08 -10.95
N VAL A 212 -15.48 -0.91 -10.29
CA VAL A 212 -16.15 -2.01 -9.59
C VAL A 212 -16.61 -3.07 -10.59
N GLU A 213 -17.16 -2.68 -11.74
CA GLU A 213 -17.54 -3.60 -12.82
C GLU A 213 -16.34 -4.42 -13.31
N HIS A 214 -15.19 -3.78 -13.58
CA HIS A 214 -13.95 -4.48 -13.94
C HIS A 214 -13.48 -5.43 -12.85
N CYS A 215 -13.55 -5.01 -11.58
CA CYS A 215 -13.21 -5.86 -10.46
C CYS A 215 -14.13 -7.09 -10.35
N ILE A 216 -15.43 -6.96 -10.62
CA ILE A 216 -16.36 -8.09 -10.64
C ILE A 216 -16.04 -9.02 -11.82
N ALA A 217 -15.90 -8.46 -13.03
CA ALA A 217 -15.61 -9.22 -14.25
C ALA A 217 -14.32 -10.04 -14.15
N GLN A 218 -13.33 -9.53 -13.41
CA GLN A 218 -12.03 -10.17 -13.21
C GLN A 218 -11.90 -10.89 -11.85
N ASP A 219 -13.01 -11.11 -11.15
CA ASP A 219 -13.06 -11.85 -9.89
C ASP A 219 -12.23 -11.25 -8.73
N ARG A 220 -11.97 -9.94 -8.78
CA ARG A 220 -11.33 -9.15 -7.72
C ARG A 220 -12.36 -8.67 -6.68
N LEU A 221 -13.20 -9.58 -6.18
CA LEU A 221 -14.34 -9.25 -5.31
C LEU A 221 -13.97 -8.52 -4.01
N LYS A 222 -12.76 -8.78 -3.46
CA LYS A 222 -12.26 -8.06 -2.28
C LYS A 222 -12.06 -6.57 -2.57
N ALA A 223 -11.49 -6.25 -3.74
CA ALA A 223 -11.27 -4.88 -4.17
C ALA A 223 -12.62 -4.20 -4.48
N ALA A 224 -13.51 -4.90 -5.22
CA ALA A 224 -14.87 -4.43 -5.49
C ALA A 224 -15.62 -4.08 -4.20
N SER A 225 -15.68 -5.00 -3.23
CA SER A 225 -16.37 -4.79 -1.95
C SER A 225 -15.78 -3.62 -1.15
N ARG A 226 -14.45 -3.49 -1.11
CA ARG A 226 -13.77 -2.36 -0.46
C ARG A 226 -14.16 -1.03 -1.12
N THR A 227 -14.13 -0.95 -2.45
CA THR A 227 -14.46 0.25 -3.21
C THR A 227 -15.93 0.64 -3.04
N VAL A 228 -16.87 -0.32 -3.11
CA VAL A 228 -18.30 -0.09 -2.88
C VAL A 228 -18.54 0.54 -1.51
N ARG A 229 -17.90 0.02 -0.45
CA ARG A 229 -18.01 0.60 0.89
C ARG A 229 -17.38 1.99 0.99
N ARG A 230 -16.21 2.17 0.39
CA ARG A 230 -15.44 3.42 0.44
C ARG A 230 -16.16 4.60 -0.23
N PHE A 231 -16.80 4.35 -1.37
CA PHE A 231 -17.46 5.39 -2.17
C PHE A 231 -18.99 5.40 -2.05
N GLY A 232 -19.56 4.55 -1.19
CA GLY A 232 -21.00 4.52 -0.94
C GLY A 232 -21.83 3.96 -2.10
N LEU A 233 -21.28 3.06 -2.92
CA LEU A 233 -21.92 2.53 -4.13
C LEU A 233 -22.86 1.34 -3.86
N LYS A 234 -23.51 1.32 -2.70
CA LYS A 234 -24.35 0.18 -2.28
C LYS A 234 -25.63 0.06 -3.09
N GLU A 235 -26.14 1.17 -3.62
CA GLU A 235 -27.35 1.18 -4.45
C GLU A 235 -27.06 0.59 -5.84
N GLU A 236 -25.89 0.89 -6.40
CA GLU A 236 -25.43 0.35 -7.69
C GLU A 236 -25.01 -1.12 -7.57
N PHE A 237 -24.44 -1.51 -6.42
CA PHE A 237 -23.87 -2.83 -6.20
C PHE A 237 -24.33 -3.46 -4.87
N PRO A 238 -25.63 -3.77 -4.72
CA PRO A 238 -26.16 -4.30 -3.46
C PRO A 238 -25.58 -5.68 -3.10
N ASP A 239 -25.23 -6.49 -4.10
CA ASP A 239 -24.88 -7.89 -3.91
C ASP A 239 -23.37 -8.13 -3.76
N VAL A 240 -22.51 -7.15 -4.09
CA VAL A 240 -21.05 -7.35 -4.16
C VAL A 240 -20.45 -7.80 -2.83
N GLU A 241 -20.94 -7.27 -1.71
CA GLU A 241 -20.50 -7.68 -0.38
C GLU A 241 -20.88 -9.14 -0.08
N SER A 242 -22.11 -9.54 -0.42
CA SER A 242 -22.57 -10.92 -0.28
C SER A 242 -21.76 -11.87 -1.16
N MET A 243 -21.55 -11.52 -2.43
CA MET A 243 -20.71 -12.28 -3.37
C MET A 243 -19.28 -12.48 -2.84
N TYR A 244 -18.65 -11.41 -2.34
CA TYR A 244 -17.31 -11.48 -1.76
C TYR A 244 -17.26 -12.43 -0.56
N ARG A 245 -18.24 -12.32 0.37
CA ARG A 245 -18.32 -13.18 1.55
C ARG A 245 -18.51 -14.64 1.16
N GLN A 246 -19.51 -14.94 0.33
CA GLN A 246 -19.81 -16.30 -0.13
C GLN A 246 -18.59 -16.95 -0.82
N LYS A 247 -17.92 -16.22 -1.71
CA LYS A 247 -16.73 -16.74 -2.41
C LYS A 247 -15.57 -16.98 -1.46
N THR A 248 -15.34 -16.06 -0.52
CA THR A 248 -14.27 -16.21 0.49
C THR A 248 -14.53 -17.41 1.39
N VAL A 249 -15.77 -17.55 1.87
CA VAL A 249 -16.20 -18.72 2.66
C VAL A 249 -16.02 -20.00 1.86
N GLY A 250 -16.55 -20.09 0.64
CA GLY A 250 -16.39 -21.28 -0.21
C GLY A 250 -14.93 -21.70 -0.40
N ARG A 251 -14.01 -20.74 -0.57
CA ARG A 251 -12.57 -21.03 -0.65
C ARG A 251 -11.99 -21.55 0.68
N LEU A 252 -12.44 -21.04 1.82
CA LEU A 252 -12.00 -21.52 3.14
C LEU A 252 -12.53 -22.93 3.42
N LEU A 253 -13.81 -23.18 3.11
CA LEU A 253 -14.45 -24.50 3.29
C LEU A 253 -13.85 -25.56 2.37
N GLY A 254 -13.54 -25.21 1.11
CA GLY A 254 -12.84 -26.12 0.19
C GLY A 254 -11.44 -26.53 0.66
N LYS A 255 -10.82 -25.76 1.56
CA LYS A 255 -9.55 -26.09 2.21
C LYS A 255 -9.71 -26.67 3.61
N ARG A 256 -10.95 -26.92 4.06
CA ARG A 256 -11.29 -27.36 5.43
C ARG A 256 -10.72 -26.45 6.53
N LEU A 257 -10.57 -25.15 6.24
CA LEU A 257 -10.08 -24.16 7.21
C LEU A 257 -11.23 -23.68 8.10
N TRP A 258 -11.80 -24.62 8.87
CA TRP A 258 -13.02 -24.44 9.64
C TRP A 258 -12.95 -23.29 10.63
N SER A 259 -11.92 -23.25 11.48
CA SER A 259 -11.73 -22.20 12.49
C SER A 259 -11.67 -20.79 11.87
N VAL A 260 -10.96 -20.67 10.74
CA VAL A 260 -10.83 -19.41 10.00
C VAL A 260 -12.17 -19.03 9.36
N ALA A 261 -12.88 -19.99 8.77
CA ALA A 261 -14.20 -19.76 8.18
C ALA A 261 -15.20 -19.30 9.24
N SER A 262 -15.25 -19.98 10.39
CA SER A 262 -16.13 -19.65 11.52
C SER A 262 -15.87 -18.25 12.08
N THR A 263 -14.60 -17.86 12.18
CA THR A 263 -14.23 -16.49 12.57
C THR A 263 -14.66 -15.46 11.50
N PHE A 264 -14.53 -15.81 10.22
CA PHE A 264 -14.86 -14.92 9.10
C PHE A 264 -16.36 -14.67 8.95
N VAL A 265 -17.22 -15.69 9.14
CA VAL A 265 -18.68 -15.55 8.98
C VAL A 265 -19.33 -14.74 10.10
N GLY A 266 -18.66 -14.62 11.27
CA GLY A 266 -19.17 -13.85 12.40
C GLY A 266 -20.55 -14.33 12.82
N ASN A 267 -21.52 -13.41 12.95
CA ASN A 267 -22.90 -13.68 13.38
C ASN A 267 -23.88 -13.89 12.22
N GLU A 268 -23.40 -14.07 10.99
CA GLU A 268 -24.29 -14.23 9.83
C GLU A 268 -24.83 -15.67 9.76
N VAL A 269 -26.05 -15.87 10.26
CA VAL A 269 -26.69 -17.20 10.43
C VAL A 269 -26.70 -18.03 9.14
N SER A 270 -26.93 -17.42 7.98
CA SER A 270 -26.91 -18.11 6.68
C SER A 270 -25.54 -18.70 6.36
N LEU A 271 -24.46 -17.93 6.58
CA LEU A 271 -23.09 -18.38 6.35
C LEU A 271 -22.62 -19.35 7.43
N GLN A 272 -22.98 -19.13 8.70
CA GLN A 272 -22.73 -20.11 9.77
C GLN A 272 -23.37 -21.45 9.42
N THR A 273 -24.65 -21.46 9.02
CA THR A 273 -25.36 -22.68 8.59
C THR A 273 -24.66 -23.37 7.42
N LEU A 274 -24.13 -22.59 6.46
CA LEU A 274 -23.36 -23.13 5.34
C LEU A 274 -22.07 -23.81 5.81
N VAL A 275 -21.33 -23.19 6.74
CA VAL A 275 -20.11 -23.79 7.34
C VAL A 275 -20.45 -25.13 7.97
N LEU A 276 -21.51 -25.18 8.79
CA LEU A 276 -21.94 -26.40 9.48
C LEU A 276 -22.31 -27.52 8.50
N LYS A 277 -23.11 -27.22 7.47
CA LYS A 277 -23.47 -28.21 6.44
C LYS A 277 -22.25 -28.76 5.71
N GLN A 278 -21.28 -27.90 5.37
CA GLN A 278 -20.05 -28.32 4.71
C GLN A 278 -19.14 -29.18 5.60
N MET A 279 -19.15 -28.97 6.92
CA MET A 279 -18.48 -29.87 7.87
C MET A 279 -19.11 -31.26 7.87
N VAL A 280 -20.44 -31.34 7.91
CA VAL A 280 -21.17 -32.63 7.86
C VAL A 280 -20.90 -33.35 6.54
N GLU A 281 -20.98 -32.66 5.41
CA GLU A 281 -20.66 -33.22 4.10
C GLU A 281 -19.20 -33.70 4.00
N ALA A 282 -18.29 -33.12 4.80
CA ALA A 282 -16.90 -33.52 4.89
C ALA A 282 -16.65 -34.72 5.84
N GLY A 283 -17.69 -35.23 6.50
CA GLY A 283 -17.62 -36.32 7.50
C GLY A 283 -17.16 -35.85 8.89
N GLU A 284 -17.32 -34.55 9.18
CA GLU A 284 -16.91 -33.93 10.44
C GLU A 284 -18.15 -33.57 11.29
N GLY A 285 -19.11 -34.49 11.42
CA GLY A 285 -20.39 -34.22 12.06
C GLY A 285 -20.28 -33.82 13.54
N ALA A 286 -19.36 -34.44 14.29
CA ALA A 286 -19.09 -34.07 15.69
C ALA A 286 -18.59 -32.63 15.83
N MET A 287 -17.68 -32.22 14.95
CA MET A 287 -17.18 -30.85 14.91
C MET A 287 -18.28 -29.87 14.48
N ALA A 288 -19.14 -30.25 13.54
CA ALA A 288 -20.28 -29.42 13.15
C ALA A 288 -21.20 -29.14 14.36
N GLU A 289 -21.46 -30.14 15.21
CA GLU A 289 -22.27 -29.96 16.41
C GLU A 289 -21.59 -29.04 17.43
N GLU A 290 -20.29 -29.17 17.65
CA GLU A 290 -19.52 -28.24 18.50
C GLU A 290 -19.64 -26.80 18.00
N TYR A 291 -19.44 -26.57 16.68
CA TYR A 291 -19.56 -25.22 16.11
C TYR A 291 -21.00 -24.70 16.12
N ARG A 292 -22.02 -25.55 16.01
CA ARG A 292 -23.43 -25.13 16.17
C ARG A 292 -23.67 -24.55 17.55
N ILE A 293 -23.17 -25.22 18.59
CA ILE A 293 -23.25 -24.77 19.98
C ILE A 293 -22.48 -23.46 20.13
N LEU A 294 -21.25 -23.37 19.60
CA LEU A 294 -20.45 -22.15 19.64
C LEU A 294 -21.12 -20.95 18.95
N PHE A 295 -21.82 -21.18 17.84
CA PHE A 295 -22.60 -20.15 17.16
C PHE A 295 -23.93 -19.81 17.87
N GLY A 296 -24.36 -20.60 18.86
CA GLY A 296 -25.65 -20.44 19.51
C GLY A 296 -26.84 -20.73 18.60
N LEU A 297 -26.64 -21.54 17.55
CA LEU A 297 -27.71 -21.89 16.60
C LEU A 297 -28.56 -23.02 17.15
N PRO A 298 -29.87 -23.08 16.84
CA PRO A 298 -30.74 -24.09 17.41
C PRO A 298 -30.51 -25.46 16.73
N PRO A 299 -30.83 -26.59 17.40
CA PRO A 299 -30.52 -27.94 16.90
C PRO A 299 -31.10 -28.24 15.52
N GLU A 300 -32.22 -27.62 15.15
CA GLU A 300 -32.93 -27.88 13.88
C GLU A 300 -32.12 -27.45 12.65
N VAL A 301 -31.09 -26.61 12.82
CA VAL A 301 -30.17 -26.19 11.75
C VAL A 301 -29.32 -27.37 11.25
N LEU A 302 -29.01 -28.30 12.14
CA LEU A 302 -28.23 -29.50 11.85
C LEU A 302 -29.07 -30.75 12.15
N GLN A 303 -29.61 -31.36 11.10
CA GLN A 303 -30.25 -32.66 11.21
C GLN A 303 -29.18 -33.74 11.05
N LEU A 304 -28.45 -34.00 12.13
CA LEU A 304 -27.47 -35.08 12.20
C LEU A 304 -28.19 -36.39 12.52
N ASP A 305 -27.96 -37.43 11.72
CA ASP A 305 -28.41 -38.78 12.02
C ASP A 305 -27.51 -39.37 13.12
N PRO A 306 -28.04 -39.71 14.31
CA PRO A 306 -27.25 -40.28 15.40
C PRO A 306 -26.49 -41.55 15.01
N ASP A 307 -27.03 -42.36 14.10
CA ASP A 307 -26.38 -43.60 13.66
C ASP A 307 -25.20 -43.33 12.72
N VAL A 308 -25.25 -42.23 11.96
CA VAL A 308 -24.13 -41.76 11.13
C VAL A 308 -23.02 -41.20 12.03
N MET A 309 -23.40 -40.37 13.00
CA MET A 309 -22.46 -39.80 13.99
C MET A 309 -21.73 -40.88 14.78
N ALA A 310 -22.46 -41.90 15.26
CA ALA A 310 -21.87 -43.01 15.99
C ALA A 310 -20.89 -43.83 15.13
N ARG A 311 -21.17 -43.95 13.82
CA ARG A 311 -20.29 -44.63 12.87
C ARG A 311 -19.03 -43.82 12.57
N GLU A 312 -19.17 -42.51 12.33
CA GLU A 312 -18.04 -41.59 12.12
C GLU A 312 -17.12 -41.58 13.35
N GLU A 313 -17.70 -41.53 14.54
CA GLU A 313 -16.94 -41.60 15.79
C GLU A 313 -16.21 -42.95 15.92
N ALA A 314 -16.87 -44.07 15.67
CA ALA A 314 -16.24 -45.38 15.69
C ALA A 314 -15.08 -45.49 14.68
N GLU A 315 -15.24 -44.93 13.48
CA GLU A 315 -14.18 -44.87 12.46
C GLU A 315 -13.01 -43.99 12.90
N ARG A 316 -13.29 -42.83 13.51
CA ARG A 316 -12.28 -41.93 14.08
C ARG A 316 -11.49 -42.63 15.18
N LEU A 317 -12.19 -43.29 16.11
CA LEU A 317 -11.60 -44.06 17.20
C LEU A 317 -10.70 -45.19 16.71
N ALA A 318 -11.07 -45.83 15.59
CA ALA A 318 -10.27 -46.87 14.95
C ALA A 318 -9.05 -46.31 14.18
N ARG A 319 -9.17 -45.11 13.61
CA ARG A 319 -8.14 -44.49 12.76
C ARG A 319 -7.03 -43.81 13.57
N TYR A 320 -7.38 -43.19 14.69
CA TYR A 320 -6.46 -42.36 15.48
C TYR A 320 -6.10 -43.02 16.80
N LEU A 321 -4.87 -42.74 17.28
CA LEU A 321 -4.42 -43.17 18.59
C LEU A 321 -5.26 -42.48 19.66
N GLN A 322 -5.90 -43.27 20.51
CA GLN A 322 -6.67 -42.77 21.64
C GLN A 322 -5.72 -42.42 22.77
N LEU A 323 -5.52 -41.13 22.99
CA LEU A 323 -4.78 -40.61 24.14
C LEU A 323 -5.78 -40.35 25.26
N PRO A 324 -5.81 -41.18 26.32
CA PRO A 324 -6.63 -40.85 27.48
C PRO A 324 -6.10 -39.55 28.09
N PHE A 325 -6.95 -38.52 28.14
CA PHE A 325 -6.73 -37.31 28.91
C PHE A 325 -7.57 -37.39 30.19
N PRO A 326 -7.02 -37.88 31.31
CA PRO A 326 -7.67 -37.75 32.61
C PRO A 326 -7.83 -36.28 32.97
N ASP A 327 -8.88 -35.96 33.72
CA ASP A 327 -9.25 -34.59 34.12
C ASP A 327 -8.12 -33.81 34.84
N ASN A 328 -7.09 -34.50 35.34
CA ASN A 328 -5.96 -33.94 36.07
C ASN A 328 -4.69 -33.73 35.24
N ASN A 329 -4.72 -33.91 33.91
CA ASN A 329 -3.54 -33.79 33.04
C ASN A 329 -3.38 -32.41 32.38
N LEU A 330 -4.31 -31.47 32.62
CA LEU A 330 -4.15 -30.09 32.19
C LEU A 330 -3.42 -29.30 33.26
N ILE A 331 -2.19 -28.89 32.97
CA ILE A 331 -1.42 -27.98 33.82
C ILE A 331 -1.43 -26.62 33.15
N MET A 332 -2.21 -25.70 33.70
CA MET A 332 -2.10 -24.29 33.36
C MET A 332 -0.84 -23.76 34.05
N VAL A 333 0.03 -23.11 33.28
CA VAL A 333 1.28 -22.54 33.79
C VAL A 333 1.11 -21.03 33.84
N ASP A 334 0.62 -20.56 34.98
CA ASP A 334 0.28 -19.16 35.25
C ASP A 334 1.09 -18.55 36.40
N ASP A 335 1.88 -19.36 37.11
CA ASP A 335 2.78 -18.94 38.18
C ASP A 335 4.11 -19.72 38.21
N GLU A 336 4.99 -19.34 39.14
CA GLU A 336 6.34 -19.93 39.26
C GLU A 336 6.31 -21.39 39.74
N ASP A 337 5.34 -21.75 40.58
CA ASP A 337 5.21 -23.10 41.16
C ASP A 337 4.68 -24.10 40.13
N THR A 338 3.69 -23.68 39.34
CA THR A 338 3.14 -24.43 38.20
C THR A 338 4.16 -24.55 37.07
N LEU A 339 4.99 -23.52 36.82
CA LEU A 339 6.10 -23.58 35.87
C LEU A 339 7.17 -24.59 36.30
N ALA A 340 7.58 -24.58 37.57
CA ALA A 340 8.54 -25.55 38.11
C ALA A 340 7.99 -26.99 38.02
N THR A 341 6.69 -27.15 38.27
CA THR A 341 6.00 -28.44 38.14
C THR A 341 5.95 -28.93 36.69
N ALA A 342 5.56 -28.07 35.75
CA ALA A 342 5.53 -28.39 34.33
C ALA A 342 6.93 -28.73 33.80
N SER A 343 7.95 -27.96 34.16
CA SER A 343 9.34 -28.19 33.78
C SER A 343 9.86 -29.55 34.24
N ARG A 344 9.57 -29.92 35.50
CA ARG A 344 9.92 -31.24 36.05
C ARG A 344 9.23 -32.37 35.31
N LEU A 345 7.93 -32.23 35.00
CA LEU A 345 7.16 -33.25 34.30
C LEU A 345 7.64 -33.43 32.85
N LEU A 346 7.89 -32.33 32.14
CA LEU A 346 8.45 -32.36 30.79
C LEU A 346 9.84 -33.01 30.75
N SER A 347 10.68 -32.74 31.76
CA SER A 347 12.02 -33.34 31.88
C SER A 347 12.00 -34.85 32.19
N GLN A 348 10.91 -35.34 32.78
CA GLN A 348 10.71 -36.75 33.11
C GLN A 348 9.93 -37.50 32.03
N ALA A 349 9.37 -36.78 31.05
CA ALA A 349 8.61 -37.38 29.97
C ALA A 349 9.53 -38.15 29.00
N SER A 350 9.17 -39.40 28.70
CA SER A 350 9.85 -40.23 27.71
C SER A 350 9.47 -39.89 26.26
N LEU A 351 8.35 -39.18 26.08
CA LEU A 351 7.84 -38.72 24.79
C LEU A 351 7.20 -37.34 24.97
N LEU A 352 7.52 -36.42 24.07
CA LEU A 352 6.96 -35.08 24.03
C LEU A 352 6.23 -34.88 22.70
N GLY A 353 4.94 -34.56 22.77
CA GLY A 353 4.15 -34.07 21.64
C GLY A 353 4.07 -32.55 21.70
N LEU A 354 4.28 -31.90 20.56
CA LEU A 354 4.12 -30.44 20.42
C LEU A 354 2.93 -30.18 19.51
N ASP A 355 1.90 -29.53 20.05
CA ASP A 355 0.83 -28.94 19.25
C ASP A 355 1.09 -27.45 19.09
N VAL A 356 1.11 -26.98 17.85
CA VAL A 356 1.46 -25.59 17.47
C VAL A 356 0.26 -24.82 16.95
N GLU A 357 -0.96 -25.38 16.98
CA GLU A 357 -2.15 -24.75 16.43
C GLU A 357 -3.01 -23.99 17.47
N TRP A 358 -2.51 -23.80 18.69
CA TRP A 358 -3.27 -23.07 19.70
C TRP A 358 -3.25 -21.55 19.47
N LYS A 359 -4.44 -20.96 19.34
CA LYS A 359 -4.67 -19.52 19.44
C LYS A 359 -5.66 -19.27 20.58
N PRO A 360 -5.34 -18.41 21.57
CA PRO A 360 -6.26 -18.11 22.65
C PRO A 360 -7.57 -17.50 22.11
N PHE A 361 -8.70 -18.06 22.52
CA PHE A 361 -10.00 -17.43 22.35
C PHE A 361 -10.18 -16.42 23.50
N SER A 362 -10.13 -15.12 23.20
CA SER A 362 -10.62 -14.13 24.16
C SER A 362 -12.15 -14.10 24.05
N VAL A 363 -12.85 -14.65 25.05
CA VAL A 363 -14.25 -14.27 25.26
C VAL A 363 -14.22 -12.77 25.53
N ALA A 364 -14.80 -11.98 24.63
CA ALA A 364 -14.92 -10.55 24.86
C ALA A 364 -15.65 -10.38 26.20
N ALA A 365 -14.94 -9.83 27.20
CA ALA A 365 -15.61 -9.33 28.40
C ALA A 365 -16.74 -8.40 27.92
N PRO A 366 -17.93 -8.45 28.55
CA PRO A 366 -18.98 -7.50 28.20
C PRO A 366 -18.36 -6.11 28.28
N ALA A 367 -18.43 -5.38 27.15
CA ALA A 367 -17.86 -4.06 27.02
C ALA A 367 -18.21 -3.28 28.28
N ALA A 368 -17.19 -2.87 29.04
CA ALA A 368 -17.38 -1.90 30.11
C ALA A 368 -18.14 -0.74 29.47
N ALA A 369 -19.39 -0.59 29.90
CA ALA A 369 -20.25 0.46 29.46
C ALA A 369 -19.48 1.77 29.64
N ASP A 370 -19.25 2.46 28.53
CA ASP A 370 -18.71 3.80 28.50
C ASP A 370 -19.58 4.62 29.46
N SER A 371 -18.98 4.97 30.59
CA SER A 371 -19.64 5.65 31.68
C SER A 371 -19.77 7.12 31.31
N ASP A 372 -20.85 7.45 30.60
CA ASP A 372 -21.31 8.83 30.50
C ASP A 372 -22.84 8.87 30.40
N MET A 373 -23.55 8.71 31.53
CA MET A 373 -24.66 9.59 31.88
C MET A 373 -25.24 9.34 33.29
N LYS A 374 -25.24 10.44 34.05
CA LYS A 374 -26.02 10.78 35.25
C LYS A 374 -27.26 9.92 35.57
N ALA A 375 -27.22 9.37 36.79
CA ALA A 375 -28.28 9.31 37.81
C ALA A 375 -29.76 9.19 37.38
N ARG A 376 -30.41 8.06 37.74
CA ARG A 376 -31.47 8.00 38.79
C ARG A 376 -32.02 6.58 39.01
N ASP A 377 -32.00 6.22 40.29
CA ASP A 377 -33.00 5.52 41.13
C ASP A 377 -33.53 4.09 40.87
N HIS A 378 -33.28 3.28 41.92
CA HIS A 378 -34.12 2.29 42.63
C HIS A 378 -34.78 1.11 41.90
N GLY A 379 -34.40 -0.10 42.35
CA GLY A 379 -35.29 -1.27 42.36
C GLY A 379 -34.60 -2.63 42.36
N SER A 380 -34.35 -3.16 43.57
CA SER A 380 -34.39 -4.58 43.97
C SER A 380 -33.65 -5.70 43.18
N SER A 381 -32.75 -6.36 43.92
CA SER A 381 -32.24 -7.76 43.80
C SER A 381 -33.35 -8.82 43.51
N PRO A 382 -33.06 -10.10 43.14
CA PRO A 382 -31.87 -10.87 43.54
C PRO A 382 -31.19 -11.83 42.53
N ALA A 383 -29.92 -12.08 42.87
CA ALA A 383 -29.13 -13.33 42.82
C ALA A 383 -29.54 -14.46 41.85
N SER A 384 -28.56 -14.91 41.05
CA SER A 384 -28.51 -16.28 40.57
C SER A 384 -27.10 -16.83 40.73
N VAL A 385 -27.04 -17.91 41.49
CA VAL A 385 -25.91 -18.74 41.88
C VAL A 385 -25.45 -19.54 40.66
N LEU A 386 -24.14 -19.59 40.41
CA LEU A 386 -23.51 -20.59 39.55
C LEU A 386 -22.73 -21.52 40.48
N GLN A 387 -23.26 -22.72 40.67
CA GLN A 387 -22.53 -23.85 41.25
C GLN A 387 -21.68 -24.49 40.15
N VAL A 388 -20.46 -24.87 40.56
CA VAL A 388 -19.49 -25.70 39.83
C VAL A 388 -20.01 -27.12 39.70
#